data_AF-A0A7J8CWK0-F1
#
_entry.id   AF-A0A7J8CWK0-F1
#
_cell.length_a   1.000
_cell.length_b   1.000
_cell.length_c   1.000
_cell.angle_alpha   90.00
_cell.angle_beta   90.00
_cell.angle_gamma   90.00
#
_symmetry.space_group_name_H-M   'P 1'
#
loop_
_entity.id
_entity.type
_entity.pdbx_description
1 polymer ?
#
loop_
_entity_poly.entity_id
_entity_poly.type
_entity_poly.pdbx_seq_one_letter_code
_entity_poly.pdbx_strand_id
1 'polypeptide(L)'
;MSTTMKDSISLLDLLPEEEKLRHYFRYLGSLTTPGCEEKVVWTVFVEPIHLHKDQILEFSEKLYYDNEQKQKMTDNVRPLQRRGQRRVFRSQAPGRLLPLPLPTLLAPTLPYLLAGFLR
;
A
#
# COMPACT_ATOMS: atom_id res chain seq x y z
N MET A 1 -14.02 -9.98 -26.49
CA MET A 1 -14.70 -10.63 -25.35
C MET A 1 -15.59 -9.60 -24.68
N SER A 2 -16.86 -9.89 -24.41
CA SER A 2 -17.76 -8.95 -23.72
C SER A 2 -17.43 -8.94 -22.23
N THR A 3 -17.04 -7.80 -21.68
CA THR A 3 -16.82 -7.65 -20.24
C THR A 3 -18.13 -7.21 -19.60
N THR A 4 -18.88 -8.16 -19.03
CA THR A 4 -20.10 -7.85 -18.28
C THR A 4 -19.71 -7.20 -16.95
N MET A 5 -20.03 -5.91 -16.80
CA MET A 5 -19.86 -5.22 -15.54
C MET A 5 -20.87 -5.79 -14.54
N LYS A 6 -20.44 -6.16 -13.32
CA LYS A 6 -21.38 -6.56 -12.27
C LYS A 6 -22.30 -5.39 -11.93
N ASP A 7 -23.56 -5.68 -11.63
CA ASP A 7 -24.57 -4.69 -11.24
C ASP A 7 -24.17 -3.87 -10.01
N SER A 8 -23.22 -4.38 -9.22
CA SER A 8 -22.55 -3.66 -8.13
C SER A 8 -21.04 -3.96 -8.11
N ILE A 9 -20.24 -2.92 -7.87
CA ILE A 9 -18.79 -2.99 -7.70
C ILE A 9 -18.44 -2.51 -6.30
N SER A 10 -17.66 -3.30 -5.55
CA SER A 10 -17.05 -2.85 -4.31
C SER A 10 -15.79 -2.05 -4.62
N LEU A 11 -15.51 -1.00 -3.86
CA LEU A 11 -14.23 -0.29 -3.98
C LEU A 11 -13.03 -1.19 -3.64
N LEU A 12 -13.25 -2.26 -2.87
CA LEU A 12 -12.21 -3.27 -2.58
C LEU A 12 -11.85 -4.09 -3.83
N ASP A 13 -12.77 -4.26 -4.77
CA ASP A 13 -12.51 -4.96 -6.04
C ASP A 13 -11.57 -4.14 -6.95
N LEU A 14 -11.40 -2.84 -6.66
CA LEU A 14 -10.49 -1.92 -7.35
C LEU A 14 -9.13 -1.77 -6.64
N LEU A 15 -8.84 -2.64 -5.68
CA LEU A 15 -7.56 -2.70 -4.99
C LEU A 15 -6.89 -4.05 -5.25
N PRO A 16 -5.57 -4.17 -4.99
CA PRO A 16 -4.92 -5.48 -4.91
C PRO A 16 -5.59 -6.38 -3.86
N GLU A 17 -5.33 -7.69 -3.95
CA GLU A 17 -5.76 -8.67 -2.94
C GLU A 17 -5.44 -8.19 -1.52
N GLU A 18 -6.36 -8.41 -0.59
CA GLU A 18 -6.33 -7.85 0.76
C GLU A 18 -5.03 -8.18 1.50
N GLU A 19 -4.51 -9.40 1.33
CA GLU A 19 -3.27 -9.86 1.93
C GLU A 19 -2.06 -9.09 1.42
N LYS A 20 -2.12 -8.54 0.21
CA LYS A 20 -1.04 -7.79 -0.43
C LYS A 20 -1.07 -6.31 -0.09
N LEU A 21 -2.20 -5.78 0.40
CA LEU A 21 -2.33 -4.38 0.83
C LEU A 21 -1.39 -4.00 1.96
N ARG A 22 -0.86 -4.97 2.71
CA ARG A 22 0.16 -4.73 3.74
C ARG A 22 1.53 -4.32 3.18
N HIS A 23 1.76 -4.45 1.87
CA HIS A 23 3.02 -4.09 1.21
C HIS A 23 2.84 -2.80 0.40
N TYR A 24 3.36 -1.69 0.91
CA TYR A 24 3.26 -0.38 0.28
C TYR A 24 4.46 0.50 0.59
N PHE A 25 4.61 1.56 -0.19
CA PHE A 25 5.47 2.70 0.11
C PHE A 25 4.64 3.87 0.61
N ARG A 26 5.21 4.65 1.53
CA ARG A 26 4.58 5.80 2.17
C ARG A 26 5.52 7.00 2.18
N TYR A 27 5.07 8.15 1.67
CA TYR A 27 5.89 9.38 1.66
C TYR A 27 5.04 10.66 1.61
N LEU A 28 5.62 11.78 2.05
CA LEU A 28 5.01 13.11 1.91
C LEU A 28 5.25 13.66 0.51
N GLY A 29 4.20 14.16 -0.13
CA GLY A 29 4.26 14.75 -1.46
C GLY A 29 3.15 15.76 -1.70
N SER A 30 2.90 16.01 -2.99
CA SER A 30 1.93 17.00 -3.44
C SER A 30 0.87 16.41 -4.35
N LEU A 31 -0.13 17.24 -4.65
CA LEU A 31 -1.04 17.02 -5.76
C LEU A 31 -0.25 16.92 -7.08
N THR A 32 -0.68 16.02 -7.96
CA THR A 32 -0.13 15.84 -9.31
C THR A 32 -0.85 16.68 -10.36
N THR A 33 -1.81 17.50 -9.94
CA THR A 33 -2.56 18.47 -10.75
C THR A 33 -2.11 19.91 -10.44
N PRO A 34 -2.49 20.90 -11.28
CA PRO A 34 -2.20 22.31 -11.02
C PRO A 34 -2.58 22.76 -9.60
N GLY A 35 -1.80 23.69 -9.04
CA GLY A 35 -1.85 24.05 -7.62
C GLY A 35 -0.76 23.35 -6.81
N CYS A 36 -0.41 22.09 -7.16
CA CYS A 36 0.77 21.36 -6.67
C CYS A 36 0.99 21.39 -5.15
N GLU A 37 -0.06 21.56 -4.35
CA GLU A 37 0.05 21.76 -2.90
C GLU A 37 0.67 20.54 -2.22
N GLU A 38 1.66 20.77 -1.34
CA GLU A 38 2.40 19.74 -0.59
C GLU A 38 1.63 19.24 0.65
N LYS A 39 0.40 18.76 0.41
CA LYS A 39 -0.52 18.30 1.47
C LYS A 39 -0.90 16.82 1.37
N VAL A 40 -0.19 16.04 0.55
CA VAL A 40 -0.55 14.65 0.27
C VAL A 40 0.37 13.68 1.00
N VAL A 41 -0.23 12.72 1.70
CA VAL A 41 0.47 11.54 2.23
C VAL A 41 0.25 10.38 1.26
N TRP A 42 1.22 10.10 0.41
CA TRP A 42 1.11 9.08 -0.64
C TRP A 42 1.22 7.67 -0.08
N THR A 43 0.30 6.79 -0.48
CA THR A 43 0.41 5.34 -0.30
C THR A 43 0.48 4.69 -1.68
N VAL A 44 1.55 3.97 -1.96
CA VAL A 44 1.72 3.27 -3.24
C VAL A 44 1.89 1.79 -2.95
N PHE A 45 0.88 0.98 -3.28
CA PHE A 45 0.95 -0.48 -3.10
C PHE A 45 2.05 -1.07 -3.99
N VAL A 46 2.72 -2.10 -3.48
CA VAL A 46 3.75 -2.84 -4.22
C VAL A 46 3.10 -3.70 -5.31
N GLU A 47 1.95 -4.29 -5.01
CA GLU A 47 1.21 -5.11 -5.95
C GLU A 47 0.39 -4.24 -6.92
N PRO A 48 0.53 -4.43 -8.24
CA PRO A 48 -0.33 -3.78 -9.23
C PRO A 48 -1.66 -4.52 -9.42
N ILE A 49 -2.66 -3.80 -9.91
CA ILE A 49 -3.90 -4.40 -10.40
C ILE A 49 -3.68 -4.85 -11.85
N HIS A 50 -4.04 -6.09 -12.16
CA HIS A 50 -3.89 -6.64 -13.49
C HIS A 50 -5.18 -6.48 -14.28
N LEU A 51 -5.08 -5.90 -15.47
CA LEU A 51 -6.19 -5.72 -16.41
C LEU A 51 -5.83 -6.35 -17.75
N HIS A 52 -6.85 -6.77 -18.50
CA HIS A 52 -6.63 -7.22 -19.86
C HIS A 52 -6.13 -6.06 -20.73
N LYS A 53 -5.24 -6.34 -21.68
CA LYS A 53 -4.66 -5.31 -22.56
C LYS A 53 -5.74 -4.50 -23.28
N ASP A 54 -6.77 -5.18 -23.79
CA ASP A 54 -7.88 -4.51 -24.47
C ASP A 54 -8.57 -3.50 -23.55
N GLN A 55 -8.80 -3.84 -22.28
CA GLN A 55 -9.42 -2.92 -21.31
C GLN A 55 -8.55 -1.68 -21.05
N ILE A 56 -7.23 -1.81 -21.07
CA ILE A 56 -6.31 -0.68 -20.91
C ILE A 56 -6.38 0.24 -22.14
N LEU A 57 -6.42 -0.33 -23.35
CA LEU A 57 -6.52 0.44 -24.59
C LEU A 57 -7.80 1.27 -24.66
N GLU A 58 -8.91 0.73 -24.15
CA GLU A 58 -10.19 1.45 -24.09
C GLU A 58 -10.09 2.81 -23.38
N PHE A 59 -9.29 2.93 -22.32
CA PHE A 59 -9.08 4.22 -21.63
C PHE A 59 -8.40 5.26 -22.53
N SER A 60 -7.46 4.84 -23.37
CA SER A 60 -6.73 5.74 -24.28
C SER A 60 -7.50 6.07 -25.55
N GLU A 61 -8.41 5.19 -25.97
CA GLU A 61 -9.12 5.30 -27.25
C GLU A 61 -10.51 5.94 -27.14
N LYS A 62 -11.20 5.74 -26.00
CA LYS A 62 -12.60 6.14 -25.82
C LYS A 62 -12.83 7.32 -24.88
N LEU A 63 -11.81 7.82 -24.20
CA LEU A 63 -11.96 8.94 -23.26
C LEU A 63 -11.56 10.28 -23.88
N TYR A 64 -12.38 11.31 -23.63
CA TYR A 64 -12.23 12.66 -24.14
C TYR A 64 -12.47 13.69 -23.04
N TYR A 65 -11.81 14.84 -23.11
CA TYR A 65 -12.02 15.95 -22.18
C TYR A 65 -13.31 16.74 -22.46
N ASP A 66 -13.86 16.59 -23.65
CA ASP A 66 -15.05 17.27 -24.15
C ASP A 66 -16.12 16.28 -24.64
N ASN A 67 -17.37 16.73 -24.64
CA ASN A 67 -18.51 15.91 -25.08
C ASN A 67 -18.52 15.73 -26.60
N GLU A 68 -17.93 16.66 -27.35
CA GLU A 68 -17.84 16.62 -28.81
C GLU A 68 -16.73 15.69 -29.32
N GLN A 69 -16.01 15.00 -28.42
CA GLN A 69 -14.94 14.04 -28.71
C GLN A 69 -13.80 14.62 -29.56
N LYS A 70 -13.46 15.90 -29.37
CA LYS A 70 -12.40 16.59 -30.11
C LYS A 70 -11.03 16.41 -29.48
N GLN A 71 -10.96 16.26 -28.16
CA GLN A 71 -9.72 16.18 -27.41
C GLN A 71 -9.64 14.88 -26.61
N LYS A 72 -8.90 13.91 -27.17
CA LYS A 72 -8.62 12.63 -26.50
C LYS A 72 -7.84 12.84 -25.20
N MET A 73 -8.13 12.01 -24.20
CA MET A 73 -7.39 11.97 -22.94
C MET A 73 -6.13 11.09 -23.10
N THR A 74 -5.07 11.67 -23.66
CA THR A 74 -3.75 11.03 -23.74
C THR A 74 -2.74 11.72 -22.83
N ASP A 75 -1.71 10.99 -22.41
CA ASP A 75 -0.56 11.50 -21.62
C ASP A 75 -0.96 12.36 -20.40
N ASN A 76 -2.08 12.02 -19.76
CA ASN A 76 -2.68 12.74 -18.65
C ASN A 76 -1.99 12.46 -17.30
N VAL A 77 -0.66 12.39 -17.32
CA VAL A 77 0.19 12.08 -16.17
C VAL A 77 1.25 13.16 -15.99
N ARG A 78 1.52 13.51 -14.73
CA ARG A 78 2.61 14.43 -14.39
C ARG A 78 3.96 13.70 -14.50
N PRO A 79 5.00 14.29 -15.12
CA PRO A 79 6.33 13.70 -15.16
C PRO A 79 6.92 13.44 -13.77
N LEU A 80 7.85 12.48 -13.68
CA LEU A 80 8.55 12.18 -12.43
C LEU A 80 9.23 13.42 -11.85
N GLN A 81 9.03 13.64 -10.55
CA GLN A 81 9.60 14.78 -9.83
C GLN A 81 10.87 14.34 -9.08
N ARG A 82 11.85 15.24 -8.96
CA ARG A 82 13.11 14.98 -8.23
C ARG A 82 12.82 14.56 -6.78
N ARG A 83 13.38 13.45 -6.31
CA ARG A 83 13.17 12.97 -4.92
C ARG A 83 13.57 14.01 -3.86
N GLY A 84 14.67 14.73 -4.08
CA GLY A 84 15.22 15.64 -3.08
C GLY A 84 15.60 14.89 -1.79
N GLN A 85 15.34 15.52 -0.64
CA GLN A 85 15.65 14.97 0.69
C GLN A 85 14.50 14.13 1.28
N ARG A 86 13.45 13.85 0.49
CA ARG A 86 12.26 13.13 0.97
C ARG A 86 12.61 11.69 1.34
N ARG A 87 12.20 11.29 2.54
CA ARG A 87 12.24 9.89 2.98
C ARG A 87 11.02 9.15 2.45
N VAL A 88 11.27 7.98 1.86
CA VAL A 88 10.22 7.05 1.44
C VAL A 88 10.29 5.85 2.36
N PHE A 89 9.20 5.60 3.07
CA PHE A 89 9.07 4.46 3.96
C PHE A 89 8.50 3.29 3.18
N ARG A 90 8.99 2.08 3.43
CA ARG A 90 8.36 0.84 2.98
C ARG A 90 7.67 0.21 4.19
N SER A 91 6.43 -0.22 4.03
CA SER A 91 5.75 -0.95 5.09
C SER A 91 6.53 -2.23 5.40
N GLN A 92 6.82 -2.42 6.69
CA GLN A 92 7.25 -3.71 7.20
C GLN A 92 5.98 -4.41 7.66
N ALA A 93 5.54 -5.44 6.94
CA ALA A 93 4.59 -6.38 7.54
C ALA A 93 5.32 -7.04 8.73
N PRO A 94 4.70 -7.21 9.90
CA PRO A 94 5.32 -7.92 11.02
C PRO A 94 5.56 -9.37 10.61
N GLY A 95 6.72 -9.62 10.01
CA GLY A 95 7.27 -10.95 9.89
C GLY A 95 7.72 -11.37 11.28
N ARG A 96 6.84 -12.09 11.98
CA ARG A 96 7.08 -12.75 13.26
C ARG A 96 7.31 -11.75 14.40
N LEU A 97 6.40 -11.74 15.38
CA LEU A 97 6.81 -11.34 16.73
C LEU A 97 8.10 -12.12 17.00
N LEU A 98 9.23 -11.44 17.23
CA LEU A 98 10.36 -12.13 17.85
C LEU A 98 9.74 -12.87 19.04
N PRO A 99 9.83 -14.21 19.12
CA PRO A 99 9.40 -14.88 20.33
C PRO A 99 10.30 -14.27 21.40
N LEU A 100 9.75 -13.35 22.20
CA LEU A 100 10.37 -13.01 23.47
C LEU A 100 10.57 -14.38 24.12
N PRO A 101 11.83 -14.82 24.33
CA PRO A 101 12.04 -16.12 24.90
C PRO A 101 11.41 -16.04 26.29
N LEU A 102 10.33 -16.80 26.46
CA LEU A 102 9.56 -16.88 27.70
C LEU A 102 10.39 -17.30 28.94
N PRO A 103 11.59 -17.93 28.89
CA PRO A 103 12.23 -18.38 30.12
C PRO A 103 12.98 -17.27 30.89
N THR A 104 13.03 -16.02 30.44
CA THR A 104 13.71 -14.96 31.21
C THR A 104 12.87 -14.37 32.35
N LEU A 105 11.60 -14.77 32.52
CA LEU A 105 10.77 -14.37 33.66
C LEU A 105 10.78 -15.37 34.84
N LEU A 106 11.72 -16.32 34.87
CA LEU A 106 12.01 -17.15 36.04
C LEU A 106 13.44 -16.88 36.52
N ALA A 107 13.63 -15.66 37.03
CA ALA A 107 14.74 -15.38 37.93
C ALA A 107 14.60 -16.25 39.21
N PRO A 108 15.71 -16.67 39.83
CA PRO A 108 15.81 -17.90 40.61
C PRO A 108 15.19 -17.74 42.00
N THR A 109 14.04 -18.37 42.25
CA THR A 109 13.54 -18.58 43.63
C THR A 109 14.07 -19.87 44.27
N LEU A 110 14.90 -20.64 43.56
CA LEU A 110 15.37 -21.95 44.01
C LEU A 110 16.48 -21.99 45.11
N PRO A 111 17.13 -20.90 45.59
CA PRO A 111 17.99 -21.02 46.77
C PRO A 111 17.18 -21.01 48.07
N TYR A 112 15.96 -20.48 48.09
CA TYR A 112 15.21 -20.25 49.32
C TYR A 112 14.49 -21.50 49.86
N LEU A 113 14.31 -22.55 49.05
CA LEU A 113 13.61 -23.77 49.46
C LEU A 113 14.52 -24.87 50.05
N LEU A 114 15.86 -24.72 49.99
CA LEU A 114 16.79 -25.66 50.64
C LEU A 114 17.34 -25.17 51.99
N ALA A 115 17.14 -23.90 52.34
CA ALA A 115 17.52 -23.38 53.66
C ALA A 115 16.52 -23.74 54.79
N GLY A 116 15.37 -24.33 54.46
CA GLY A 116 14.36 -24.77 55.44
C GLY A 116 14.57 -26.17 56.02
N PHE A 117 15.56 -26.93 55.54
CA PHE A 117 15.82 -28.31 55.98
C PHE A 117 17.08 -28.49 56.83
N LEU A 118 17.65 -27.39 57.33
CA LEU A 118 18.82 -27.39 58.23
C LEU A 118 18.54 -26.67 59.57
N ARG A 119 17.33 -26.88 60.12
CA ARG A 119 17.06 -26.60 61.53
C ARG A 119 16.25 -27.71 62.15
#